data_AF-A0A5M4D9R3-F1
#
_entry.id   AF-A0A5M4D9R3-F1
#
_cell.length_a   1.000
_cell.length_b   1.000
_cell.length_c   1.000
_cell.angle_alpha   90.00
_cell.angle_beta   90.00
_cell.angle_gamma   90.00
#
_symmetry.space_group_name_H-M   'P 1'
#
loop_
_entity.id
_entity.type
_entity.pdbx_description
1 polymer ?
#
loop_
_entity_poly.entity_id
_entity_poly.type
_entity_poly.pdbx_seq_one_letter_code
_entity_poly.pdbx_strand_id
1 'polypeptide(L)'
;MRSLKMFRCPADYTRRSEIEAVFNGDVYAGDAFRLYYEATLRVNLGYNYLYLSPIVRVEGSWEVQPRAVSAIEDPSRTILFVDTVFSRTSSGLPDGGGSYVVIPPCRYSRVGFRVIDSFGLPPGTQVMAASRGWKPQDPTSPYQFGLAWPWHSDRLSIVRLGGAATVVTTTGLSAGCDVKAGWAGFIKDSNQYGWDLF
;
A
#
# COMPACT_ATOMS: atom_id res chain seq x y z
N MET A 1 5.87 -17.91 25.20
CA MET A 1 5.67 -17.13 23.96
C MET A 1 4.80 -15.91 24.26
N ARG A 2 5.07 -14.74 23.68
CA ARG A 2 4.12 -13.60 23.73
C ARG A 2 2.96 -13.88 22.76
N SER A 3 1.72 -13.63 23.19
CA SER A 3 0.55 -13.74 22.32
C SER A 3 0.56 -12.62 21.28
N LEU A 4 0.56 -12.99 19.99
CA LEU A 4 0.59 -12.02 18.89
C LEU A 4 -0.82 -11.54 18.53
N LYS A 5 -1.19 -10.38 19.10
CA LYS A 5 -2.37 -9.62 18.66
C LYS A 5 -2.06 -8.85 17.38
N MET A 6 -1.98 -9.56 16.25
CA MET A 6 -2.00 -8.93 14.92
C MET A 6 -3.31 -8.14 14.75
N PHE A 7 -3.25 -6.96 14.13
CA PHE A 7 -4.46 -6.24 13.75
C PHE A 7 -5.15 -6.99 12.59
N ARG A 8 -6.42 -7.33 12.78
CA ARG A 8 -7.24 -8.08 11.81
C ARG A 8 -8.47 -7.25 11.47
N CYS A 9 -8.83 -7.16 10.20
CA CYS A 9 -10.16 -6.71 9.84
C CYS A 9 -11.18 -7.76 10.33
N PRO A 10 -12.23 -7.40 11.11
CA PRO A 10 -13.25 -8.37 11.55
C PRO A 10 -14.06 -9.01 10.42
N ALA A 11 -14.05 -8.40 9.23
CA ALA A 11 -14.69 -8.92 8.01
C ALA A 11 -13.75 -9.75 7.12
N ASP A 12 -12.48 -9.93 7.52
CA ASP A 12 -11.55 -10.84 6.86
C ASP A 12 -11.85 -12.30 7.26
N TYR A 13 -12.59 -12.98 6.38
CA TYR A 13 -12.97 -14.39 6.48
C TYR A 13 -11.92 -15.35 5.87
N THR A 14 -10.77 -14.84 5.40
CA THR A 14 -9.82 -15.66 4.63
C THR A 14 -9.06 -16.64 5.52
N ARG A 15 -8.76 -17.83 4.97
CA ARG A 15 -7.77 -18.71 5.61
C ARG A 15 -6.40 -18.07 5.40
N ARG A 16 -5.86 -17.48 6.46
CA ARG A 16 -4.44 -17.12 6.50
C ARG A 16 -3.63 -18.40 6.46
N SER A 17 -2.41 -18.34 5.92
CA SER A 17 -1.41 -19.31 6.35
C SER A 17 -1.40 -19.27 7.88
N GLU A 18 -1.52 -20.43 8.51
CA GLU A 18 -1.15 -20.53 9.91
C GLU A 18 0.28 -20.00 10.05
N ILE A 19 0.70 -19.57 11.25
CA ILE A 19 2.14 -19.43 11.51
C ILE A 19 2.69 -20.85 11.72
N GLU A 20 2.46 -21.70 10.72
CA GLU A 20 3.17 -22.94 10.48
C GLU A 20 4.63 -22.53 10.41
N ALA A 21 5.45 -23.13 11.27
CA ALA A 21 6.89 -23.10 11.13
C ALA A 21 7.28 -23.98 9.92
N VAL A 22 6.88 -23.54 8.72
CA VAL A 22 7.29 -24.15 7.46
C VAL A 22 8.80 -24.04 7.42
N PHE A 23 9.47 -25.19 7.40
CA PHE A 23 10.93 -25.24 7.36
C PHE A 23 11.41 -24.55 6.08
N ASN A 24 11.99 -23.37 6.23
CA ASN A 24 12.61 -22.61 5.16
C ASN A 24 14.13 -22.78 5.32
N GLY A 25 14.80 -23.29 4.29
CA GLY A 25 16.24 -23.56 4.32
C GLY A 25 17.10 -22.30 4.54
N ASP A 26 16.54 -21.12 4.28
CA ASP A 26 17.16 -19.81 4.52
C ASP A 26 16.86 -19.25 5.93
N VAL A 27 16.36 -20.09 6.86
CA VAL A 27 16.00 -19.71 8.23
C VAL A 27 16.76 -20.57 9.23
N TYR A 28 17.52 -19.93 10.12
CA TYR A 28 18.02 -20.59 11.32
C TYR A 28 16.84 -21.00 12.20
N ALA A 29 16.68 -22.31 12.40
CA ALA A 29 15.64 -22.87 13.26
C ALA A 29 15.76 -22.29 14.68
N GLY A 30 14.82 -21.42 15.06
CA GLY A 30 14.81 -20.72 16.35
C GLY A 30 14.65 -19.20 16.29
N ASP A 31 14.72 -18.57 15.11
CA ASP A 31 14.52 -17.12 14.99
C ASP A 31 13.04 -16.70 15.16
N ALA A 32 12.67 -16.46 16.42
CA ALA A 32 11.36 -15.94 16.79
C ALA A 32 11.11 -14.49 16.31
N PHE A 33 12.14 -13.71 15.98
CA PHE A 33 11.99 -12.35 15.46
C PHE A 33 11.63 -12.36 13.97
N ARG A 34 12.14 -13.32 13.19
CA ARG A 34 11.72 -13.51 11.80
C ARG A 34 10.26 -13.93 11.68
N LEU A 35 9.81 -14.90 12.48
CA LEU A 35 8.38 -15.29 12.53
C LEU A 35 7.48 -14.11 12.96
N TYR A 36 7.94 -13.29 13.90
CA TYR A 36 7.28 -12.05 14.28
C TYR A 36 7.17 -11.08 13.09
N TYR A 37 8.28 -10.83 12.39
CA TYR A 37 8.36 -9.93 11.24
C TYR A 37 7.44 -10.38 10.09
N GLU A 38 7.54 -11.64 9.67
CA GLU A 38 6.71 -12.20 8.59
C GLU A 38 5.20 -12.17 8.95
N ALA A 39 4.85 -12.42 10.21
CA ALA A 39 3.47 -12.25 10.69
C ALA A 39 3.01 -10.77 10.67
N THR A 40 3.87 -9.81 11.04
CA THR A 40 3.52 -8.38 10.97
C THR A 40 3.31 -7.87 9.54
N LEU A 41 3.91 -8.51 8.52
CA LEU A 41 3.61 -8.18 7.12
C LEU A 41 2.18 -8.57 6.69
N ARG A 42 1.47 -9.40 7.47
CA ARG A 42 0.12 -9.92 7.17
C ARG A 42 -1.04 -9.20 7.87
N VAL A 43 -0.80 -8.01 8.42
CA VAL A 43 -1.87 -7.16 8.98
C VAL A 43 -2.74 -6.57 7.86
N ASN A 44 -4.05 -6.44 8.10
CA ASN A 44 -4.98 -5.83 7.14
C ASN A 44 -4.90 -4.29 7.11
N LEU A 45 -3.73 -3.71 7.36
CA LEU A 45 -3.48 -2.27 7.34
C LEU A 45 -2.21 -2.01 6.53
N GLY A 46 -2.37 -1.54 5.30
CA GLY A 46 -1.27 -1.16 4.43
C GLY A 46 -0.82 0.27 4.69
N TYR A 47 0.46 0.46 4.98
CA TYR A 47 1.11 1.75 5.16
C TYR A 47 1.39 2.43 3.81
N ASN A 48 1.12 3.74 3.73
CA ASN A 48 1.42 4.58 2.56
C ASN A 48 2.93 4.89 2.41
N TYR A 49 3.74 3.83 2.34
CA TYR A 49 5.19 3.91 2.43
C TYR A 49 5.84 4.62 1.22
N LEU A 50 5.23 4.56 0.04
CA LEU A 50 5.80 5.15 -1.19
C LEU A 50 5.84 6.69 -1.16
N TYR A 51 4.91 7.32 -0.44
CA TYR A 51 4.97 8.77 -0.18
C TYR A 51 5.70 9.07 1.14
N LEU A 52 5.42 8.34 2.22
CA LEU A 52 5.86 8.72 3.57
C LEU A 52 7.30 8.29 3.91
N SER A 53 7.76 7.15 3.40
CA SER A 53 9.12 6.65 3.62
C SER A 53 9.58 5.69 2.50
N PRO A 54 9.70 6.17 1.24
CA PRO A 54 10.06 5.32 0.12
C PRO A 54 11.40 4.63 0.32
N ILE A 55 11.46 3.34 -0.03
CA ILE A 55 12.71 2.60 -0.14
C ILE A 55 13.24 2.81 -1.56
N VAL A 56 14.42 3.39 -1.69
CA VAL A 56 15.00 3.79 -2.97
C VAL A 56 16.43 3.29 -3.12
N ARG A 57 16.93 3.25 -4.34
CA ARG A 57 18.30 2.81 -4.62
C ARG A 57 19.26 4.00 -4.69
N VAL A 58 20.21 4.07 -3.75
CA VAL A 58 21.26 5.08 -3.65
C VAL A 58 22.61 4.37 -3.78
N GLU A 59 23.47 4.82 -4.69
CA GLU A 59 24.83 4.28 -4.92
C GLU A 59 24.92 2.74 -5.06
N GLY A 60 23.83 2.10 -5.47
CA GLY A 60 23.72 0.64 -5.64
C GLY A 60 23.03 -0.09 -4.48
N SER A 61 22.96 0.52 -3.30
CA SER A 61 22.32 0.03 -2.07
C SER A 61 20.84 0.43 -1.99
N TRP A 62 20.04 -0.30 -1.19
CA TRP A 62 18.65 0.06 -0.90
C TRP A 62 18.54 0.77 0.45
N GLU A 63 17.97 1.97 0.44
CA GLU A 63 17.87 2.85 1.62
C GLU A 63 16.44 3.34 1.80
N VAL A 64 16.01 3.49 3.06
CA VAL A 64 14.76 4.18 3.39
C VAL A 64 15.04 5.69 3.36
N GLN A 65 14.20 6.46 2.67
CA GLN A 65 14.25 7.91 2.63
C GLN A 65 12.97 8.50 3.26
N PRO A 66 12.90 8.65 4.60
CA PRO A 66 11.74 9.22 5.28
C PRO A 66 11.43 10.64 4.79
N ARG A 67 10.15 10.97 4.60
CA ARG A 67 9.73 12.33 4.25
C ARG A 67 9.30 13.09 5.49
N ALA A 68 9.92 14.25 5.71
CA ALA A 68 9.55 15.20 6.75
C ALA A 68 8.63 16.33 6.23
N VAL A 69 8.38 16.38 4.91
CA VAL A 69 7.60 17.41 4.22
C VAL A 69 6.70 16.73 3.18
N SER A 70 5.45 17.15 3.12
CA SER A 70 4.40 16.71 2.20
C SER A 70 3.82 17.93 1.46
N ALA A 71 3.42 17.82 0.19
CA ALA A 71 2.77 18.94 -0.50
C ALA A 71 1.36 19.20 0.04
N ILE A 72 0.71 18.17 0.60
CA ILE A 72 -0.49 18.37 1.38
C ILE A 72 -0.04 18.96 2.73
N GLU A 73 -0.09 20.29 2.83
CA GLU A 73 0.11 21.09 4.06
C GLU A 73 -0.92 20.75 5.17
N ASP A 74 -1.87 19.86 4.86
CA ASP A 74 -2.93 19.36 5.72
C ASP A 74 -2.78 17.84 5.98
N PRO A 75 -2.03 17.42 7.02
CA PRO A 75 -1.95 16.02 7.44
C PRO A 75 -3.31 15.37 7.72
N SER A 76 -4.38 16.13 7.95
CA SER A 76 -5.73 15.58 8.14
C SER A 76 -6.32 15.00 6.85
N ARG A 77 -5.69 15.22 5.68
CA ARG A 77 -6.13 14.71 4.37
C ARG A 77 -5.28 13.57 3.82
N THR A 78 -3.99 13.52 4.15
CA THR A 78 -3.06 12.48 3.68
C THR A 78 -3.34 11.12 4.30
N ILE A 79 -3.51 10.10 3.46
CA ILE A 79 -3.67 8.69 3.84
C ILE A 79 -2.38 8.16 4.48
N LEU A 80 -2.52 7.58 5.67
CA LEU A 80 -1.47 6.90 6.42
C LEU A 80 -1.62 5.37 6.31
N PHE A 81 -2.82 4.85 6.60
CA PHE A 81 -3.17 3.44 6.46
C PHE A 81 -4.43 3.22 5.64
N VAL A 82 -4.53 2.07 4.99
CA VAL A 82 -5.65 1.61 4.17
C VAL A 82 -5.93 0.14 4.51
N ASP A 83 -7.19 -0.31 4.55
CA ASP A 83 -7.46 -1.74 4.67
C ASP A 83 -6.94 -2.52 3.44
N THR A 84 -6.21 -3.62 3.67
CA THR A 84 -5.52 -4.38 2.61
C THR A 84 -5.85 -5.87 2.57
N VAL A 85 -5.50 -6.50 1.44
CA VAL A 85 -5.42 -7.95 1.21
C VAL A 85 -4.01 -8.36 0.78
N PHE A 86 -3.59 -9.58 1.07
CA PHE A 86 -2.32 -10.15 0.62
C PHE A 86 -2.40 -10.70 -0.81
N SER A 87 -3.26 -11.70 -1.02
CA SER A 87 -3.43 -12.42 -2.28
C SER A 87 -4.89 -12.44 -2.70
N ARG A 88 -5.14 -12.92 -3.92
CA ARG A 88 -6.48 -13.25 -4.39
C ARG A 88 -6.43 -14.60 -5.09
N THR A 89 -7.54 -15.32 -5.04
CA THR A 89 -7.72 -16.58 -5.75
C THR A 89 -7.84 -16.35 -7.25
N SER A 90 -7.79 -17.44 -8.04
CA SER A 90 -8.15 -17.41 -9.47
C SER A 90 -9.59 -16.96 -9.75
N SER A 91 -10.48 -17.03 -8.75
CA SER A 91 -11.85 -16.49 -8.79
C SER A 91 -11.94 -15.02 -8.31
N GLY A 92 -10.83 -14.38 -7.97
CA GLY A 92 -10.79 -12.99 -7.53
C GLY A 92 -11.27 -12.75 -6.09
N LEU A 93 -11.50 -13.81 -5.30
CA LEU A 93 -11.80 -13.72 -3.87
C LEU A 93 -10.53 -13.36 -3.10
N PRO A 94 -10.63 -12.66 -1.95
CA PRO A 94 -9.47 -12.34 -1.13
C PRO A 94 -8.88 -13.61 -0.51
N ASP A 95 -7.57 -13.59 -0.26
CA ASP A 95 -6.85 -14.71 0.34
C ASP A 95 -5.62 -14.23 1.13
N GLY A 96 -5.12 -15.07 2.04
CA GLY A 96 -3.83 -14.86 2.71
C GLY A 96 -3.78 -13.73 3.75
N GLY A 97 -4.92 -13.17 4.16
CA GLY A 97 -5.01 -12.05 5.10
C GLY A 97 -4.69 -10.69 4.46
N GLY A 98 -3.99 -9.83 5.19
CA GLY A 98 -3.66 -8.47 4.76
C GLY A 98 -2.22 -8.27 4.27
N SER A 99 -1.88 -7.04 3.89
CA SER A 99 -0.52 -6.62 3.53
C SER A 99 -0.16 -5.32 4.24
N TYR A 100 1.01 -5.28 4.90
CA TYR A 100 1.53 -4.05 5.51
C TYR A 100 1.97 -2.98 4.49
N VAL A 101 2.13 -3.35 3.21
CA VAL A 101 2.37 -2.39 2.11
C VAL A 101 1.12 -2.20 1.27
N VAL A 102 0.89 -0.97 0.82
CA VAL A 102 -0.15 -0.62 -0.16
C VAL A 102 0.45 0.32 -1.22
N ILE A 103 -0.09 0.27 -2.43
CA ILE A 103 0.40 1.00 -3.60
C ILE A 103 -0.63 2.08 -3.99
N PRO A 104 -0.22 3.35 -4.24
CA PRO A 104 -1.14 4.40 -4.67
C PRO A 104 -1.60 4.20 -6.14
N PRO A 105 -2.78 4.71 -6.52
CA PRO A 105 -3.34 4.55 -7.87
C PRO A 105 -2.59 5.36 -8.93
N CYS A 106 -2.01 6.50 -8.58
CA CYS A 106 -1.18 7.34 -9.45
C CYS A 106 0.18 7.65 -8.80
N ARG A 107 1.17 7.96 -9.66
CA ARG A 107 2.50 8.46 -9.28
C ARG A 107 2.88 9.76 -10.01
N TYR A 108 2.25 10.04 -11.14
CA TYR A 108 2.67 11.15 -12.00
C TYR A 108 1.62 12.24 -12.03
N SER A 109 2.05 13.50 -11.90
CA SER A 109 1.25 14.68 -12.19
C SER A 109 1.71 15.30 -13.51
N ARG A 110 0.86 16.13 -14.12
CA ARG A 110 1.19 16.84 -15.37
C ARG A 110 0.99 18.34 -15.22
N VAL A 111 2.08 19.09 -15.30
CA VAL A 111 2.07 20.56 -15.27
C VAL A 111 2.45 21.07 -16.66
N GLY A 112 1.44 21.45 -17.43
CA GLY A 112 1.57 21.80 -18.85
C GLY A 112 2.09 20.63 -19.69
N PHE A 113 3.31 20.77 -20.21
CA PHE A 113 3.99 19.73 -20.99
C PHE A 113 4.93 18.83 -20.15
N ARG A 114 5.18 19.16 -18.88
CA ARG A 114 6.08 18.39 -18.02
C ARG A 114 5.31 17.33 -17.23
N VAL A 115 5.87 16.13 -17.19
CA VAL A 115 5.46 15.07 -16.26
C VAL A 115 6.33 15.19 -15.01
N ILE A 116 5.69 15.20 -13.85
CA ILE A 116 6.34 15.31 -12.54
C ILE A 116 6.05 14.02 -11.76
N ASP A 117 7.06 13.46 -11.11
CA ASP A 117 6.92 12.34 -10.18
C ASP A 117 6.52 12.85 -8.80
N SER A 118 5.29 12.57 -8.37
CA SER A 118 4.78 13.04 -7.07
C SER A 118 5.31 12.24 -5.88
N PHE A 119 6.08 11.16 -6.09
CA PHE A 119 6.91 10.60 -5.02
C PHE A 119 8.13 11.49 -4.70
N GLY A 120 8.44 12.45 -5.58
CA GLY A 120 9.40 13.51 -5.31
C GLY A 120 10.85 13.05 -5.32
N LEU A 121 11.16 12.04 -6.13
CA LEU A 121 12.49 11.47 -6.22
C LEU A 121 13.20 12.02 -7.46
N PRO A 122 14.54 12.16 -7.45
CA PRO A 122 15.28 12.55 -8.63
C PRO A 122 14.91 11.70 -9.86
N PRO A 123 14.83 12.28 -11.07
CA PRO A 123 14.54 11.53 -12.27
C PRO A 123 15.48 10.34 -12.45
N GLY A 124 14.91 9.14 -12.62
CA GLY A 124 15.67 7.89 -12.74
C GLY A 124 15.92 7.13 -11.43
N THR A 125 15.55 7.67 -10.26
CA THR A 125 15.63 6.94 -8.99
C THR A 125 14.78 5.67 -9.01
N GLN A 126 15.41 4.53 -8.71
CA GLN A 126 14.73 3.24 -8.56
C GLN A 126 14.04 3.20 -7.20
N VAL A 127 12.77 2.78 -7.18
CA VAL A 127 11.92 2.69 -5.99
C VAL A 127 11.48 1.24 -5.80
N MET A 128 11.55 0.73 -4.57
CA MET A 128 11.06 -0.59 -4.24
C MET A 128 9.52 -0.56 -4.10
N ALA A 129 8.83 -0.89 -5.19
CA ALA A 129 7.38 -0.99 -5.24
C ALA A 129 6.94 -2.46 -5.31
N ALA A 130 6.00 -2.90 -4.47
CA ALA A 130 5.46 -4.27 -4.52
C ALA A 130 4.80 -4.60 -5.88
N SER A 131 4.24 -3.58 -6.55
CA SER A 131 3.83 -3.60 -7.96
C SER A 131 4.09 -2.22 -8.57
N ARG A 132 4.24 -2.17 -9.90
CA ARG A 132 4.25 -0.91 -10.66
C ARG A 132 2.83 -0.38 -10.78
N GLY A 133 2.31 0.19 -9.69
CA GLY A 133 0.94 0.71 -9.63
C GLY A 133 -0.15 -0.36 -9.64
N TRP A 134 -1.39 0.11 -9.83
CA TRP A 134 -2.59 -0.72 -9.85
C TRP A 134 -2.72 -1.54 -11.14
N LYS A 135 -3.59 -2.55 -11.12
CA LYS A 135 -3.98 -3.38 -12.27
C LYS A 135 -5.51 -3.43 -12.40
N PRO A 136 -6.20 -2.30 -12.68
CA PRO A 136 -7.65 -2.19 -12.52
C PRO A 136 -8.45 -3.16 -13.42
N GLN A 137 -7.89 -3.57 -14.57
CA GLN A 137 -8.49 -4.55 -15.50
C GLN A 137 -8.33 -6.02 -15.07
N ASP A 138 -7.55 -6.32 -14.03
CA ASP A 138 -7.24 -7.68 -13.60
C ASP A 138 -7.98 -7.99 -12.28
N PRO A 139 -9.18 -8.61 -12.34
CA PRO A 139 -9.97 -8.97 -11.16
C PRO A 139 -9.41 -10.19 -10.41
N THR A 140 -8.29 -10.78 -10.84
CA THR A 140 -7.60 -11.85 -10.10
C THR A 140 -6.35 -11.35 -9.38
N SER A 141 -5.84 -10.16 -9.73
CA SER A 141 -4.67 -9.62 -9.05
C SER A 141 -5.03 -8.94 -7.72
N PRO A 142 -4.26 -9.18 -6.64
CA PRO A 142 -4.36 -8.36 -5.42
C PRO A 142 -3.98 -6.90 -5.69
N TYR A 143 -3.23 -6.63 -6.77
CA TYR A 143 -2.90 -5.28 -7.22
C TYR A 143 -4.03 -4.57 -7.97
N GLN A 144 -5.25 -5.12 -8.08
CA GLN A 144 -6.38 -4.44 -8.75
C GLN A 144 -6.58 -3.02 -8.19
N PHE A 145 -6.53 -2.89 -6.86
CA PHE A 145 -6.54 -1.63 -6.12
C PHE A 145 -5.23 -1.43 -5.32
N GLY A 146 -4.10 -1.92 -5.86
CA GLY A 146 -2.79 -1.76 -5.24
C GLY A 146 -2.64 -2.38 -3.85
N LEU A 147 -3.21 -3.57 -3.63
CA LEU A 147 -3.36 -4.28 -2.34
C LEU A 147 -4.44 -3.72 -1.40
N ALA A 148 -5.04 -2.56 -1.68
CA ALA A 148 -6.21 -2.11 -0.93
C ALA A 148 -7.41 -3.04 -1.17
N TRP A 149 -8.24 -3.28 -0.15
CA TRP A 149 -9.36 -4.22 -0.26
C TRP A 149 -10.64 -3.75 0.44
N PRO A 150 -11.79 -3.72 -0.27
CA PRO A 150 -13.08 -3.35 0.30
C PRO A 150 -13.73 -4.52 1.06
N TRP A 151 -13.28 -4.78 2.29
CA TRP A 151 -13.85 -5.81 3.16
C TRP A 151 -15.33 -5.56 3.53
N HIS A 152 -15.84 -4.34 3.34
CA HIS A 152 -17.17 -3.91 3.80
C HIS A 152 -18.07 -3.48 2.63
N SER A 153 -18.42 -4.43 1.74
CA SER A 153 -19.40 -4.24 0.66
C SER A 153 -19.17 -3.00 -0.22
N ASP A 154 -18.03 -2.97 -0.91
CA ASP A 154 -17.45 -1.83 -1.66
C ASP A 154 -16.59 -0.84 -0.85
N ARG A 155 -16.64 -0.93 0.48
CA ARG A 155 -15.96 0.00 1.39
C ARG A 155 -14.77 -0.59 2.11
N LEU A 156 -13.82 0.30 2.38
CA LEU A 156 -12.60 0.07 3.13
C LEU A 156 -12.35 1.20 4.11
N SER A 157 -11.69 0.91 5.23
CA SER A 157 -11.23 1.89 6.20
C SER A 157 -9.93 2.53 5.72
N ILE A 158 -9.79 3.82 6.00
CA ILE A 158 -8.52 4.54 5.94
C ILE A 158 -8.27 5.28 7.25
N VAL A 159 -6.99 5.39 7.62
CA VAL A 159 -6.50 6.28 8.66
C VAL A 159 -5.66 7.35 7.98
N ARG A 160 -5.81 8.62 8.37
CA ARG A 160 -5.01 9.73 7.85
C ARG A 160 -3.93 10.15 8.83
N LEU A 161 -2.91 10.90 8.38
CA LEU A 161 -1.79 11.34 9.24
C LEU A 161 -2.29 12.14 10.47
N GLY A 162 -3.33 12.96 10.31
CA GLY A 162 -4.01 13.65 11.40
C GLY A 162 -4.83 12.75 12.36
N GLY A 163 -4.70 11.43 12.28
CA GLY A 163 -5.34 10.45 13.16
C GLY A 163 -6.80 10.10 12.83
N ALA A 164 -7.46 10.85 11.94
CA ALA A 164 -8.85 10.59 11.56
C ALA A 164 -9.00 9.26 10.82
N ALA A 165 -9.80 8.35 11.37
CA ALA A 165 -10.24 7.12 10.72
C ALA A 165 -11.60 7.32 10.03
N THR A 166 -11.70 6.97 8.75
CA THR A 166 -12.95 7.09 7.97
C THR A 166 -13.11 5.93 7.00
N VAL A 167 -14.34 5.67 6.58
CA VAL A 167 -14.66 4.65 5.56
C VAL A 167 -14.81 5.31 4.19
N VAL A 168 -14.19 4.75 3.16
CA VAL A 168 -14.26 5.21 1.76
C VAL A 168 -14.55 4.04 0.81
N THR A 169 -15.01 4.33 -0.41
CA THR A 169 -15.08 3.33 -1.49
C THR A 169 -13.74 3.22 -2.22
N THR A 170 -13.54 2.17 -3.03
CA THR A 170 -12.35 2.08 -3.91
C THR A 170 -12.23 3.26 -4.90
N THR A 171 -13.35 3.80 -5.38
CA THR A 171 -13.39 5.03 -6.19
C THR A 171 -12.97 6.26 -5.39
N GLY A 172 -13.40 6.38 -4.13
CA GLY A 172 -12.97 7.44 -3.23
C GLY A 172 -11.48 7.37 -2.88
N LEU A 173 -10.94 6.15 -2.75
CA LEU A 173 -9.51 5.91 -2.57
C LEU A 173 -8.68 6.37 -3.79
N SER A 174 -9.28 6.41 -4.99
CA SER A 174 -8.63 6.91 -6.21
C SER A 174 -9.09 8.29 -6.69
N ALA A 175 -9.76 9.06 -5.82
CA ALA A 175 -10.23 10.40 -6.17
C ALA A 175 -9.07 11.29 -6.64
N GLY A 176 -9.33 12.12 -7.66
CA GLY A 176 -8.31 12.98 -8.29
C GLY A 176 -7.31 12.29 -9.23
N CYS A 177 -7.38 10.97 -9.46
CA CYS A 177 -6.43 10.22 -10.31
C CYS A 177 -7.08 9.59 -11.56
N ASP A 178 -6.36 9.64 -12.70
CA ASP A 178 -6.66 8.89 -13.92
C ASP A 178 -6.21 7.43 -13.77
N VAL A 179 -6.98 6.59 -13.07
CA VAL A 179 -6.53 5.23 -12.75
C VAL A 179 -6.28 4.40 -14.01
N LYS A 180 -5.00 4.06 -14.25
CA LYS A 180 -4.54 3.21 -15.35
C LYS A 180 -3.51 2.21 -14.84
N ALA A 181 -3.42 1.07 -15.51
CA ALA A 181 -2.41 0.06 -15.20
C ALA A 181 -0.99 0.65 -15.28
N GLY A 182 -0.07 0.19 -14.44
CA GLY A 182 1.34 0.57 -14.57
C GLY A 182 1.72 1.97 -14.07
N TRP A 183 0.82 2.69 -13.38
CA TRP A 183 0.87 4.16 -13.23
C TRP A 183 0.88 4.93 -14.57
N ALA A 184 0.31 4.37 -15.65
CA ALA A 184 0.27 5.03 -16.96
C ALA A 184 -0.73 6.22 -17.05
N GLY A 185 -1.30 6.63 -15.92
CA GLY A 185 -2.24 7.74 -15.80
C GLY A 185 -1.74 8.80 -14.83
N PHE A 186 -2.41 9.94 -14.84
CA PHE A 186 -1.98 11.15 -14.16
C PHE A 186 -2.93 11.57 -13.03
N ILE A 187 -2.37 12.19 -12.00
CA ILE A 187 -3.12 12.95 -11.00
C ILE A 187 -3.67 14.19 -11.71
N LYS A 188 -4.99 14.33 -11.71
CA LYS A 188 -5.73 15.44 -12.37
C LYS A 188 -6.19 16.51 -11.38
N ASP A 189 -6.45 16.12 -10.12
CA ASP A 189 -6.93 17.03 -9.09
C ASP A 189 -6.21 16.75 -7.76
N SER A 190 -5.26 17.62 -7.42
CA SER A 190 -4.53 17.60 -6.15
C SER A 190 -5.44 17.82 -4.94
N ASN A 191 -6.58 18.51 -5.10
CA ASN A 191 -7.53 18.74 -4.02
C ASN A 191 -8.40 17.52 -3.70
N GLN A 192 -8.37 16.48 -4.53
CA GLN A 192 -9.04 15.20 -4.26
C GLN A 192 -8.06 14.04 -4.02
N TYR A 193 -6.78 14.21 -4.35
CA TYR A 193 -5.78 13.15 -4.27
C TYR A 193 -5.23 12.93 -2.85
N GLY A 194 -5.92 12.12 -2.06
CA GLY A 194 -5.60 11.89 -0.65
C GLY A 194 -4.32 11.08 -0.35
N TRP A 195 -3.57 10.62 -1.35
CA TRP A 195 -2.37 9.78 -1.16
C TRP A 195 -1.09 10.56 -0.82
N ASP A 196 -1.17 11.89 -0.81
CA ASP A 196 -0.06 12.86 -0.82
C ASP A 196 0.46 13.23 -2.21
N LEU A 197 1.20 14.34 -2.25
CA LEU A 197 1.84 14.94 -3.41
C LEU A 197 3.21 15.53 -3.06
N PHE A 198 3.94 15.82 -4.15
CA PHE A 198 5.25 16.45 -4.31
C PHE A 198 5.33 16.99 -5.76
#